data_AF-A0A432HH21-F1
#
_entry.id   AF-A0A432HH21-F1
#
_cell.length_a   1.000
_cell.length_b   1.000
_cell.length_c   1.000
_cell.angle_alpha   90.00
_cell.angle_beta   90.00
_cell.angle_gamma   90.00
#
_symmetry.space_group_name_H-M   'P 1'
#
loop_
_entity.id
_entity.type
_entity.pdbx_description
1 polymer ?
#
loop_
_entity_poly.entity_id
_entity_poly.type
_entity_poly.pdbx_seq_one_letter_code
_entity_poly.pdbx_strand_id
1 'polypeptide(L)'
;MVPESARVESPPSDKAWAIHAAIIGLNTGYLLFRGLELSKDNPDMLTVVGLAILAAALPFQAIFFLINSYIHEFENAHDIEYIMLLRLSLICQIISYLSLVGIALLFFDTHRYIGLAFGGGAIIAFVLVRSAMTQAATLRESSM
;
A
#
# COMPACT_ATOMS: atom_id res chain seq x y z
N MET A 1 24.13 13.38 26.44
CA MET A 1 23.95 11.92 26.53
C MET A 1 22.60 11.63 25.88
N VAL A 2 22.61 11.20 24.62
CA VAL A 2 21.39 10.85 23.86
C VAL A 2 20.93 9.47 24.35
N PRO A 3 19.63 9.24 24.60
CA PRO A 3 19.19 7.97 25.14
C PRO A 3 19.43 6.83 24.14
N GLU A 4 20.03 5.76 24.64
CA GLU A 4 20.34 4.49 23.96
C GLU A 4 19.08 3.63 23.70
N SER A 5 17.95 4.27 23.40
CA SER A 5 16.70 3.63 22.98
C SER A 5 16.45 3.73 21.48
N ALA A 6 17.29 4.47 20.73
CA ALA A 6 17.38 4.39 19.28
C ALA A 6 18.19 3.16 18.82
N ARG A 7 18.03 2.02 19.51
CA ARG A 7 18.50 0.74 19.02
C ARG A 7 17.79 0.47 17.72
N VAL A 8 18.50 0.70 16.62
CA VAL A 8 18.34 0.03 15.32
C VAL A 8 16.95 -0.56 15.16
N GLU A 9 15.96 0.31 14.95
CA GLU A 9 14.70 -0.17 14.40
C GLU A 9 15.06 -0.83 13.07
N SER A 10 14.65 -2.08 12.91
CA SER A 10 14.75 -2.86 11.69
C SER A 10 14.51 -1.97 10.48
N PRO A 11 15.28 -2.13 9.37
CA PRO A 11 15.15 -1.25 8.22
C PRO A 11 13.67 -1.12 7.84
N PRO A 12 13.19 0.09 7.48
CA PRO A 12 11.78 0.35 7.16
C PRO A 12 11.12 -0.65 6.20
N SER A 13 11.95 -1.38 5.44
CA SER A 13 11.63 -2.47 4.52
C SER A 13 10.85 -3.63 5.16
N ASP A 14 11.23 -4.09 6.37
CA ASP A 14 10.66 -5.32 6.94
C ASP A 14 9.18 -5.15 7.32
N LYS A 15 8.81 -3.97 7.82
CA LYS A 15 7.42 -3.64 8.18
C LYS A 15 6.56 -3.38 6.93
N ALA A 16 7.17 -2.90 5.83
CA ALA A 16 6.46 -2.64 4.58
C ALA A 16 5.97 -3.94 3.91
N TRP A 17 6.74 -5.02 4.01
CA TRP A 17 6.38 -6.31 3.42
C TRP A 17 5.05 -6.88 3.95
N ALA A 18 4.83 -6.83 5.27
CA ALA A 18 3.59 -7.32 5.89
C ALA A 18 2.35 -6.54 5.42
N ILE A 19 2.49 -5.23 5.22
CA ILE A 19 1.41 -4.38 4.71
C ILE A 19 1.05 -4.80 3.28
N HIS A 20 2.04 -5.01 2.41
CA HIS A 20 1.80 -5.46 1.04
C HIS A 20 1.17 -6.85 0.97
N ALA A 21 1.59 -7.78 1.84
CA ALA A 21 0.96 -9.10 1.94
C ALA A 21 -0.53 -8.99 2.32
N ALA A 22 -0.87 -8.10 3.27
CA ALA A 22 -2.25 -7.84 3.65
C ALA A 22 -3.06 -7.24 2.49
N ILE A 23 -2.50 -6.29 1.73
CA ILE A 23 -3.16 -5.70 0.55
C ILE A 23 -3.36 -6.76 -0.54
N ILE A 24 -2.37 -7.63 -0.81
CA ILE A 24 -2.52 -8.74 -1.77
C ILE A 24 -3.67 -9.65 -1.35
N GLY A 25 -3.72 -10.03 -0.06
CA GLY A 25 -4.79 -10.86 0.49
C GLY A 25 -6.16 -10.21 0.33
N LEU A 26 -6.26 -8.91 0.61
CA LEU A 26 -7.49 -8.15 0.46
C LEU A 26 -7.94 -8.05 -1.01
N ASN A 27 -7.03 -7.69 -1.92
CA ASN A 27 -7.31 -7.60 -3.35
C ASN A 27 -7.77 -8.95 -3.91
N THR A 28 -7.05 -10.02 -3.57
CA THR A 28 -7.36 -11.39 -4.03
C THR A 28 -8.70 -11.87 -3.47
N GLY A 29 -8.96 -11.63 -2.18
CA GLY A 29 -10.23 -11.98 -1.54
C GLY A 29 -11.41 -11.28 -2.19
N TYR A 30 -11.30 -9.96 -2.42
CA TYR A 30 -12.34 -9.20 -3.14
C TYR A 30 -12.55 -9.73 -4.56
N LEU A 31 -11.46 -9.97 -5.30
CA LEU A 31 -11.55 -10.51 -6.66
C LEU A 31 -12.25 -11.86 -6.71
N LEU A 32 -11.96 -12.73 -5.74
CA LEU A 32 -12.54 -14.07 -5.68
C LEU A 32 -14.02 -14.01 -5.30
N PHE A 33 -14.38 -13.38 -4.19
CA PHE A 33 -15.77 -13.41 -3.72
C PHE A 33 -16.70 -12.55 -4.58
N ARG A 34 -16.32 -11.30 -4.85
CA ARG A 34 -17.16 -10.40 -5.66
C ARG A 34 -17.10 -10.73 -7.14
N GLY A 35 -16.01 -11.34 -7.62
CA GLY A 35 -15.93 -11.87 -8.98
C GLY A 35 -16.84 -13.07 -9.20
N LEU A 36 -17.02 -13.95 -8.19
CA LEU A 36 -17.96 -15.06 -8.26
C LEU A 36 -19.43 -14.60 -8.19
N GLU A 37 -19.70 -13.52 -7.47
CA GLU A 37 -21.03 -12.89 -7.37
C GLU A 37 -21.41 -12.06 -8.61
N LEU A 38 -20.43 -11.76 -9.47
CA LEU A 38 -20.63 -10.87 -10.61
C LEU A 38 -21.54 -11.51 -11.68
N SER A 39 -22.65 -10.84 -11.97
CA SER A 39 -23.58 -11.26 -13.01
C SER A 39 -22.97 -11.12 -14.40
N LYS A 40 -23.00 -12.18 -15.21
CA LYS A 40 -22.41 -12.16 -16.57
C LYS A 40 -23.20 -11.29 -17.56
N ASP A 41 -24.53 -11.24 -17.41
CA ASP A 41 -25.41 -10.59 -18.39
C ASP A 41 -25.62 -9.09 -18.12
N ASN A 42 -25.61 -8.69 -16.85
CA ASN A 42 -25.78 -7.30 -16.41
C ASN A 42 -24.87 -7.01 -15.20
N PRO A 43 -23.56 -6.87 -15.40
CA PRO A 43 -22.65 -6.58 -14.31
C PRO A 43 -22.82 -5.14 -13.82
N ASP A 44 -22.78 -4.94 -12.50
CA ASP A 44 -22.62 -3.60 -11.95
C ASP A 44 -21.24 -3.04 -12.33
N MET A 45 -21.25 -1.97 -13.11
CA MET A 45 -20.02 -1.41 -13.67
C MET A 45 -19.12 -0.77 -12.61
N LEU A 46 -19.67 -0.28 -11.50
CA LEU A 46 -18.84 0.25 -10.41
C LEU A 46 -17.99 -0.87 -9.80
N THR A 47 -18.60 -2.01 -9.55
CA THR A 47 -17.94 -3.23 -9.10
C THR A 47 -16.92 -3.73 -10.11
N VAL A 48 -17.26 -3.78 -11.41
CA VAL A 48 -16.31 -4.21 -12.46
C VAL A 48 -15.06 -3.32 -12.46
N VAL A 49 -15.24 -2.00 -12.41
CA VAL A 49 -14.12 -1.05 -12.38
C VAL A 49 -13.27 -1.26 -11.14
N GLY A 50 -13.89 -1.42 -9.97
CA GLY A 50 -13.18 -1.73 -8.73
C GLY A 50 -12.35 -3.00 -8.85
N LEU A 51 -12.98 -4.11 -9.26
CA LEU A 51 -12.31 -5.40 -9.45
C LEU A 51 -11.21 -5.35 -10.52
N ALA A 52 -11.38 -4.59 -11.58
CA ALA A 52 -10.37 -4.40 -12.62
C ALA A 52 -9.12 -3.67 -12.08
N ILE A 53 -9.30 -2.64 -11.24
CA ILE A 53 -8.18 -1.95 -10.57
C ILE A 53 -7.42 -2.94 -9.66
N LEU A 54 -8.14 -3.75 -8.89
CA LEU A 54 -7.56 -4.76 -8.01
C LEU A 54 -6.75 -5.78 -8.83
N ALA A 55 -7.34 -6.33 -9.89
CA ALA A 55 -6.68 -7.30 -10.78
C ALA A 55 -5.43 -6.71 -11.44
N ALA A 56 -5.48 -5.46 -11.90
CA ALA A 56 -4.35 -4.79 -12.51
C ALA A 56 -3.19 -4.54 -11.53
N ALA A 57 -3.47 -4.39 -10.23
CA ALA A 57 -2.45 -4.14 -9.21
C ALA A 57 -1.72 -5.42 -8.75
N LEU A 58 -2.38 -6.58 -8.77
CA LEU A 58 -1.81 -7.87 -8.36
C LEU A 58 -0.45 -8.23 -9.01
N PRO A 59 -0.24 -8.08 -10.33
CA PRO A 59 1.07 -8.39 -10.93
C PRO A 59 2.19 -7.49 -10.41
N PHE A 60 1.92 -6.21 -10.14
CA PHE A 60 2.91 -5.30 -9.55
C PHE A 60 3.22 -5.66 -8.10
N GLN A 61 2.21 -6.11 -7.35
CA GLN A 61 2.38 -6.58 -5.98
C GLN A 61 3.21 -7.87 -5.91
N ALA A 62 3.01 -8.79 -6.85
CA ALA A 62 3.81 -10.00 -6.97
C ALA A 62 5.27 -9.66 -7.30
N ILE A 63 5.53 -8.74 -8.23
CA ILE A 63 6.89 -8.28 -8.56
C ILE A 63 7.55 -7.62 -7.34
N PHE A 64 6.85 -6.76 -6.61
CA PHE A 64 7.36 -6.16 -5.36
C PHE A 64 7.82 -7.24 -4.36
N PHE A 65 6.99 -8.27 -4.17
CA PHE A 65 7.33 -9.39 -3.28
C PHE A 65 8.57 -10.15 -3.77
N LEU A 66 8.67 -10.44 -5.07
CA LEU A 66 9.82 -11.12 -5.65
C LEU A 66 11.11 -10.31 -5.51
N ILE A 67 11.06 -8.99 -5.78
CA ILE A 67 12.22 -8.11 -5.62
C ILE A 67 12.65 -8.06 -4.15
N ASN A 68 11.70 -7.89 -3.22
CA ASN A 68 12.02 -7.83 -1.79
C ASN A 68 12.61 -9.15 -1.29
N SER A 69 12.07 -10.29 -1.73
CA SER A 69 12.63 -11.62 -1.41
C SER A 69 14.03 -11.80 -1.98
N TYR A 70 14.27 -11.36 -3.23
CA TYR A 70 15.57 -11.45 -3.87
C TYR A 70 16.62 -10.60 -3.15
N ILE A 71 16.27 -9.37 -2.78
CA ILE A 71 17.15 -8.47 -2.02
C ILE A 71 17.54 -9.08 -0.66
N HIS A 72 16.60 -9.75 0.01
CA HIS A 72 16.86 -10.36 1.31
C HIS A 72 17.72 -11.64 1.23
N GLU A 73 17.60 -12.38 0.13
CA GLU A 73 18.32 -13.65 -0.08
C GLU A 73 19.77 -13.44 -0.57
N PHE A 74 20.03 -12.37 -1.33
CA PHE A 74 21.34 -12.11 -1.93
C PHE A 74 22.00 -10.85 -1.33
N GLU A 75 22.66 -11.00 -0.17
CA GLU A 75 23.42 -9.92 0.52
C GLU A 75 24.58 -9.30 -0.31
N ASN A 76 24.93 -9.87 -1.47
CA ASN A 76 26.09 -9.46 -2.30
C ASN A 76 25.73 -9.06 -3.75
N ALA A 77 24.49 -8.64 -4.03
CA ALA A 77 24.14 -8.14 -5.36
C ALA A 77 24.95 -6.87 -5.69
N HIS A 78 25.56 -6.81 -6.87
CA HIS A 78 26.34 -5.66 -7.34
C HIS A 78 25.58 -4.35 -7.11
N ASP A 79 26.25 -3.33 -6.54
CA ASP A 79 25.64 -2.07 -6.06
C ASP A 79 24.65 -1.43 -7.06
N ILE A 80 24.92 -1.53 -8.37
CA ILE A 80 24.08 -0.93 -9.41
C ILE A 80 22.77 -1.71 -9.61
N GLU A 81 22.82 -3.04 -9.63
CA GLU A 81 21.63 -3.89 -9.81
C GLU A 81 20.67 -3.73 -8.62
N TYR A 82 21.24 -3.66 -7.42
CA TYR A 82 20.50 -3.41 -6.18
C TYR A 82 19.74 -2.07 -6.24
N ILE A 83 20.40 -0.99 -6.65
CA ILE A 83 19.77 0.34 -6.75
C ILE A 83 18.65 0.35 -7.80
N MET A 84 18.84 -0.34 -8.93
CA MET A 84 17.81 -0.45 -9.98
C MET A 84 16.59 -1.24 -9.49
N LEU A 85 16.81 -2.36 -8.80
CA LEU A 85 15.76 -3.18 -8.18
C LEU A 85 14.97 -2.39 -7.12
N LEU A 86 15.66 -1.60 -6.29
CA LEU A 86 15.02 -0.76 -5.28
C LEU A 86 14.12 0.32 -5.90
N ARG A 87 14.57 0.97 -6.98
CA ARG A 87 13.75 1.94 -7.72
C ARG A 87 12.50 1.28 -8.33
N LEU A 88 12.66 0.10 -8.91
CA LEU A 88 11.54 -0.66 -9.48
C LEU A 88 10.54 -1.07 -8.38
N SER A 89 11.05 -1.54 -7.23
CA SER A 89 10.25 -1.88 -6.05
C SER A 89 9.39 -0.70 -5.58
N LEU A 90 9.96 0.51 -5.57
CA LEU A 90 9.22 1.72 -5.19
C LEU A 90 8.07 2.04 -6.16
N ILE A 91 8.28 1.86 -7.47
CA ILE A 91 7.21 2.04 -8.47
C ILE A 91 6.10 1.01 -8.26
N CYS A 92 6.46 -0.27 -8.08
CA CYS A 92 5.50 -1.33 -7.77
C CYS A 92 4.74 -1.04 -6.48
N GLN A 93 5.41 -0.47 -5.48
CA GLN A 93 4.80 -0.09 -4.22
C GLN A 93 3.76 1.01 -4.40
N ILE A 94 4.05 2.05 -5.19
CA ILE A 94 3.09 3.12 -5.49
C ILE A 94 1.84 2.55 -6.19
N ILE A 95 2.02 1.69 -7.20
CA ILE A 95 0.91 1.08 -7.93
C ILE A 95 0.08 0.17 -7.01
N SER A 96 0.75 -0.59 -6.13
CA SER A 96 0.08 -1.40 -5.11
C SER A 96 -0.78 -0.54 -4.17
N TYR A 97 -0.28 0.59 -3.67
CA TYR A 97 -1.08 1.48 -2.83
C TYR A 97 -2.23 2.14 -3.60
N LEU A 98 -2.07 2.36 -4.91
CA LEU A 98 -3.15 2.89 -5.76
C LEU A 98 -4.35 1.91 -5.84
N SER A 99 -4.14 0.61 -5.61
CA SER A 99 -5.24 -0.36 -5.55
C SER A 99 -6.23 -0.11 -4.42
N LEU A 100 -5.84 0.62 -3.37
CA LEU A 100 -6.74 1.05 -2.29
C LEU A 100 -7.89 1.93 -2.81
N VAL A 101 -7.71 2.62 -3.93
CA VAL A 101 -8.80 3.35 -4.60
C VAL A 101 -9.87 2.39 -5.09
N GLY A 102 -9.47 1.26 -5.69
CA GLY A 102 -10.41 0.21 -6.10
C GLY A 102 -11.17 -0.38 -4.91
N ILE A 103 -10.50 -0.61 -3.78
CA ILE A 103 -11.14 -1.05 -2.54
C ILE A 103 -12.15 0.00 -2.04
N ALA A 104 -11.78 1.28 -2.07
CA ALA A 104 -12.68 2.36 -1.67
C ALA A 104 -13.96 2.37 -2.53
N LEU A 105 -13.83 2.23 -3.86
CA LEU A 105 -14.97 2.14 -4.77
C LEU A 105 -15.88 0.96 -4.42
N LEU A 106 -15.31 -0.21 -4.14
CA LEU A 106 -16.06 -1.41 -3.75
C LEU A 106 -16.76 -1.26 -2.39
N PHE A 107 -16.16 -0.53 -1.44
CA PHE A 107 -16.83 -0.21 -0.17
C PHE A 107 -18.03 0.73 -0.37
N PHE A 108 -17.91 1.72 -1.26
CA PHE A 108 -19.02 2.61 -1.58
C PHE A 108 -20.16 1.88 -2.29
N ASP A 109 -19.84 0.94 -3.17
CA ASP A 109 -20.83 0.09 -3.82
C ASP A 109 -21.53 -0.86 -2.83
N THR A 110 -20.75 -1.47 -1.92
CA THR A 110 -21.28 -2.43 -0.94
C THR A 110 -22.26 -1.78 0.03
N HIS A 111 -21.87 -0.68 0.69
CA HIS A 111 -22.76 0.04 1.59
C HIS A 111 -22.26 1.47 1.83
N ARG A 112 -23.14 2.46 1.66
CA ARG A 112 -22.79 3.89 1.76
C ARG A 112 -22.10 4.28 3.08
N TYR A 113 -22.58 3.79 4.23
CA TYR A 113 -21.92 4.04 5.53
C TYR A 113 -20.51 3.45 5.64
N ILE A 114 -20.24 2.28 5.03
CA ILE A 114 -18.90 1.67 5.05
C ILE A 114 -17.94 2.54 4.23
N GLY A 115 -18.34 2.94 3.02
CA GLY A 115 -17.57 3.86 2.19
C GLY A 115 -17.30 5.21 2.87
N LEU A 116 -18.31 5.79 3.53
CA LEU A 116 -18.14 7.04 4.28
C LEU A 116 -17.20 6.90 5.48
N ALA A 117 -17.28 5.79 6.22
CA ALA A 117 -16.38 5.54 7.35
C ALA A 117 -14.92 5.41 6.86
N PHE A 118 -14.70 4.67 5.77
CA PHE A 118 -13.37 4.54 5.16
C PHE A 118 -12.83 5.88 4.64
N GLY A 119 -13.64 6.63 3.89
CA GLY A 119 -13.27 7.94 3.36
C GLY A 119 -13.01 8.96 4.47
N GLY A 120 -13.86 9.02 5.48
CA GLY A 120 -13.67 9.89 6.65
C GLY A 120 -12.39 9.54 7.41
N GLY A 121 -12.14 8.25 7.64
CA GLY A 121 -10.90 7.77 8.26
C GLY A 121 -9.65 8.16 7.46
N ALA A 122 -9.70 8.01 6.13
CA ALA A 122 -8.59 8.41 5.25
C ALA A 122 -8.30 9.92 5.30
N ILE A 123 -9.34 10.76 5.33
CA ILE A 123 -9.19 12.22 5.48
C ILE A 123 -8.53 12.56 6.82
N ILE A 124 -9.02 11.97 7.92
CA ILE A 124 -8.45 12.20 9.25
C ILE A 124 -6.99 11.78 9.29
N ALA A 125 -6.65 10.59 8.77
CA ALA A 125 -5.27 10.11 8.71
C ALA A 125 -4.36 11.08 7.93
N PHE A 126 -4.82 11.59 6.78
CA PHE A 126 -4.07 12.56 5.99
C PHE A 126 -3.83 13.87 6.75
N VAL A 127 -4.85 14.39 7.43
CA VAL A 127 -4.73 15.60 8.27
C VAL A 127 -3.73 15.39 9.41
N LEU A 128 -3.76 14.22 10.06
CA LEU A 128 -2.83 13.89 11.13
C LEU A 128 -1.38 13.84 10.63
N VAL A 129 -1.14 13.18 9.49
CA VAL A 129 0.19 13.13 8.86
C VAL A 129 0.67 14.55 8.53
N ARG A 130 -0.17 15.38 7.92
CA ARG A 130 0.17 16.77 7.62
C ARG A 130 0.51 17.56 8.87
N SER A 131 -0.31 17.45 9.91
CA SER A 131 -0.08 18.14 11.19
C SER A 131 1.25 17.71 11.84
N ALA A 132 1.53 16.42 11.86
CA ALA A 132 2.79 15.89 12.41
C ALA A 132 4.01 16.41 11.65
N MET A 133 3.95 16.44 10.31
CA MET A 133 5.04 16.96 9.47
C MET A 133 5.27 18.45 9.67
N THR A 134 4.20 19.25 9.82
CA THR A 134 4.32 20.69 10.13
C THR A 134 4.93 20.91 11.51
N GLN A 135 4.51 20.17 12.54
CA GLN A 135 5.10 20.24 13.88
C GLN A 135 6.59 19.87 13.88
N ALA A 136 6.95 18.81 13.15
CA ALA A 136 8.35 18.40 13.00
C ALA A 136 9.21 19.49 12.33
N ALA A 137 8.66 20.20 11.32
CA ALA A 137 9.35 21.30 10.67
C ALA A 137 9.59 22.48 11.62
N THR A 138 8.57 22.87 12.39
CA THR A 138 8.67 23.97 13.38
C THR A 138 9.69 23.65 14.49
N LEU A 139 9.68 22.41 15.00
CA LEU A 139 10.65 21.98 16.01
C LEU A 139 12.09 22.02 15.48
N ARG A 140 12.31 21.58 14.23
CA ARG A 140 13.63 21.61 13.59
C ARG A 140 14.17 23.03 13.45
N GLU A 141 13.31 23.97 13.07
CA GLU A 141 13.67 25.40 12.96
C GLU A 141 14.01 26.02 14.32
N SER A 142 13.26 25.68 15.38
CA SER A 142 13.55 26.19 16.75
C SER A 142 14.83 25.63 17.40
N SER A 143 15.41 24.58 16.82
CA SER A 143 16.63 23.93 17.31
C SER A 143 17.93 24.37 16.60
N MET A 144 17.81 25.23 15.58
CA MET A 144 18.91 25.91 14.89
C MET A 144 19.10 27.33 15.41
#